data_AF-A0A353BKC6-F1
#
_entry.id   AF-A0A353BKC6-F1
#
_cell.length_a   1.000
_cell.length_b   1.000
_cell.length_c   1.000
_cell.angle_alpha   90.00
_cell.angle_beta   90.00
_cell.angle_gamma   90.00
#
_symmetry.space_group_name_H-M   'P 1'
#
loop_
_entity.id
_entity.type
_entity.pdbx_description
1 polymer ?
#
loop_
_entity_poly.entity_id
_entity_poly.type
_entity_poly.pdbx_seq_one_letter_code
_entity_poly.pdbx_strand_id
1 'polypeptide(L)'
;NSAFMNMLKREENANYRQVLKNVLEFDPQILKRFVNFMNNPDEEPAAAQFGKDDKYFGVCVMMATLPGLPMFGHGQVEGFTEKYGMEYSRAYGRESADQGLIDRHYREIFPLLRRRRLFSGVEEFLLYDAADAHGHVQHDIFAYSNGAEGVRALVIFNNRYGQSAGWVHHSVPYRPQADGPAPTRKTLAQGLGLGSGDWCLFRDLTTGLEYVRPAAELRGRGLYVELGAYKHHVFSDFRVVPDDASGEMARLHQRLGGRGAPSLEQAIWEIKLSYVLEVYARLLSPLAFKGFTTLVRTSLGSEPEREAFYAVFETQLGEFIRQSGKVSTVRMDEKSLRHWARGRLRTTVEFLGHDAFKRMQETRPGRRFLAAVEAEKLDCSLATEEGLCLFYSLLVVESVSKVVDHQPARELFLSRLQEALENTGLEEAPAYRLTQLVRILTDEPGRALAALGDLASFRSYLERPEVLQYLGCHWHSDVFWFVKERLQALLYWMFSVSVLERGLSSNTRAWGYRRSLLAWAGTAARALDLAERSGYDFNRFLDALAEGPELFSQ
;
A
#
# COMPACT_ATOMS: atom_id res chain seq x y z
N ASN A 1 -39.36 6.34 10.83
CA ASN A 1 -37.95 6.12 10.46
C ASN A 1 -36.93 6.81 11.37
N SER A 2 -37.31 7.59 12.39
CA SER A 2 -36.33 8.20 13.32
C SER A 2 -35.71 7.21 14.33
N ALA A 3 -36.14 5.94 14.34
CA ALA A 3 -35.63 4.90 15.24
C ALA A 3 -34.14 4.62 15.04
N PHE A 4 -33.65 4.58 13.80
CA PHE A 4 -32.23 4.36 13.48
C PHE A 4 -31.36 5.40 14.20
N MET A 5 -31.64 6.68 13.95
CA MET A 5 -30.88 7.79 14.52
C MET A 5 -31.02 7.84 16.05
N ASN A 6 -32.24 7.85 16.58
CA ASN A 6 -32.47 8.05 18.01
C ASN A 6 -31.94 6.90 18.87
N MET A 7 -32.19 5.65 18.48
CA MET A 7 -31.78 4.49 19.28
C MET A 7 -30.27 4.29 19.23
N LEU A 8 -29.64 4.44 18.06
CA LEU A 8 -28.19 4.29 17.95
C LEU A 8 -27.44 5.43 18.66
N LYS A 9 -27.96 6.66 18.60
CA LYS A 9 -27.42 7.80 19.36
C LYS A 9 -27.42 7.51 20.87
N ARG A 10 -28.53 7.01 21.40
CA ARG A 10 -28.73 6.75 22.83
C ARG A 10 -28.21 5.40 23.31
N GLU A 11 -27.61 4.59 22.42
CA GLU A 11 -27.15 3.23 22.72
C GLU A 11 -28.29 2.32 23.22
N GLU A 12 -29.51 2.56 22.74
CA GLU A 12 -30.67 1.70 22.94
C GLU A 12 -30.58 0.48 22.01
N ASN A 13 -29.44 -0.21 22.06
CA ASN A 13 -29.03 -1.24 21.09
C ASN A 13 -29.99 -2.43 21.09
N ALA A 14 -30.44 -2.85 22.28
CA ALA A 14 -31.44 -3.91 22.42
C ALA A 14 -32.76 -3.55 21.73
N ASN A 15 -33.23 -2.31 21.86
CA ASN A 15 -34.47 -1.82 21.23
C ASN A 15 -34.33 -1.84 19.70
N TYR A 16 -33.24 -1.29 19.17
CA TYR A 16 -33.03 -1.26 17.72
C TYR A 16 -32.85 -2.66 17.13
N ARG A 17 -32.12 -3.55 17.82
CA ARG A 17 -32.04 -4.98 17.43
C ARG A 17 -33.41 -5.63 17.43
N GLN A 18 -34.26 -5.35 18.41
CA GLN A 18 -35.62 -5.92 18.46
C GLN A 18 -36.47 -5.46 17.27
N VAL A 19 -36.36 -4.19 16.86
CA VAL A 19 -37.02 -3.69 15.64
C VAL A 19 -36.60 -4.52 14.41
N LEU A 20 -35.30 -4.76 14.24
CA LEU A 20 -34.79 -5.57 13.12
C LEU A 20 -35.27 -7.02 13.21
N LYS A 21 -35.20 -7.66 14.38
CA LYS A 21 -35.68 -9.04 14.59
C LYS A 21 -37.16 -9.18 14.23
N ASN A 22 -38.02 -8.27 14.71
CA ASN A 22 -39.44 -8.28 14.42
C ASN A 22 -39.72 -8.17 12.91
N VAL A 23 -38.98 -7.31 12.21
CA VAL A 23 -39.14 -7.17 10.75
C VAL A 23 -38.69 -8.44 10.02
N LEU A 24 -37.55 -9.03 10.41
CA LEU A 24 -37.02 -10.23 9.77
C LEU A 24 -37.90 -11.47 9.99
N GLU A 25 -38.55 -11.58 11.15
CA GLU A 25 -39.48 -12.67 11.46
C GLU A 25 -40.82 -12.52 10.72
N PHE A 26 -41.27 -11.29 10.47
CA PHE A 26 -42.52 -10.98 9.78
C PHE A 26 -42.37 -10.94 8.26
N ASP A 27 -41.65 -9.94 7.73
CA ASP A 27 -41.40 -9.74 6.30
C ASP A 27 -40.11 -8.91 6.08
N PRO A 28 -38.99 -9.55 5.70
CA PRO A 28 -37.74 -8.85 5.40
C PRO A 28 -37.84 -7.78 4.31
N GLN A 29 -38.83 -7.86 3.39
CA GLN A 29 -38.98 -6.87 2.32
C GLN A 29 -39.26 -5.46 2.86
N ILE A 30 -39.79 -5.35 4.09
CA ILE A 30 -40.00 -4.08 4.76
C ILE A 30 -38.68 -3.31 4.95
N LEU A 31 -37.55 -4.00 5.17
CA LEU A 31 -36.24 -3.34 5.35
C LEU A 31 -35.83 -2.52 4.12
N LYS A 32 -36.24 -2.91 2.90
CA LYS A 32 -35.95 -2.13 1.68
C LYS A 32 -36.60 -0.75 1.68
N ARG A 33 -37.64 -0.56 2.50
CA ARG A 33 -38.38 0.71 2.61
C ARG A 33 -37.84 1.61 3.71
N PHE A 34 -36.85 1.15 4.48
CA PHE A 34 -36.24 1.97 5.52
C PHE A 34 -35.39 3.06 4.87
N VAL A 35 -35.47 4.25 5.44
CA VAL A 35 -34.53 5.35 5.15
C VAL A 35 -33.67 5.47 6.40
N ASN A 36 -32.40 5.11 6.26
CA ASN A 36 -31.41 5.17 7.33
C ASN A 36 -30.69 6.52 7.22
N PHE A 37 -30.74 7.33 8.27
CA PHE A 37 -30.14 8.65 8.30
C PHE A 37 -29.61 8.97 9.68
N MET A 38 -28.56 9.79 9.76
CA MET A 38 -28.00 10.29 11.03
C MET A 38 -28.52 11.68 11.39
N ASN A 39 -28.96 12.43 10.39
CA ASN A 39 -29.67 13.69 10.56
C ASN A 39 -30.62 13.92 9.36
N ASN A 40 -31.52 14.86 9.53
CA ASN A 40 -32.38 15.41 8.49
C ASN A 40 -32.61 16.91 8.83
N PRO A 41 -33.35 17.68 8.02
CA PRO A 41 -33.57 19.12 8.29
C PRO A 41 -34.24 19.44 9.64
N ASP A 42 -35.06 18.54 10.18
CA ASP A 42 -35.78 18.75 11.45
C ASP A 42 -34.94 18.39 12.68
N GLU A 43 -33.86 17.63 12.50
CA GLU A 43 -33.02 17.07 13.55
C GLU A 43 -31.68 17.82 13.64
N GLU A 44 -30.98 17.68 14.77
CA GLU A 44 -29.64 18.26 14.92
C GLU A 44 -28.64 17.64 13.91
N PRO A 45 -27.62 18.39 13.46
CA PRO A 45 -26.60 17.86 12.55
C PRO A 45 -25.90 16.63 13.11
N ALA A 46 -25.47 15.72 12.23
CA ALA A 46 -24.86 14.45 12.63
C ALA A 46 -23.63 14.65 13.54
N ALA A 47 -22.83 15.69 13.27
CA ALA A 47 -21.68 16.07 14.09
C ALA A 47 -22.07 16.42 15.54
N ALA A 48 -23.20 17.09 15.75
CA ALA A 48 -23.71 17.41 17.08
C ALA A 48 -24.33 16.19 17.78
N GLN A 49 -24.90 15.26 17.01
CA GLN A 49 -25.59 14.08 17.55
C GLN A 49 -24.65 12.92 17.89
N PHE A 50 -23.64 12.67 17.08
CA PHE A 50 -22.76 11.50 17.17
C PHE A 50 -21.27 11.87 17.36
N GLY A 51 -20.93 13.16 17.35
CA GLY A 51 -19.55 13.62 17.26
C GLY A 51 -18.98 13.46 15.84
N LYS A 52 -17.66 13.51 15.73
CA LYS A 52 -16.91 13.41 14.46
C LYS A 52 -15.97 12.19 14.39
N ASP A 53 -16.05 11.31 15.38
CA ASP A 53 -15.10 10.20 15.54
C ASP A 53 -15.79 8.82 15.45
N ASP A 54 -15.27 7.80 16.11
CA ASP A 54 -15.64 6.40 15.91
C ASP A 54 -17.14 6.10 16.00
N LYS A 55 -17.89 6.76 16.92
CA LYS A 55 -19.36 6.58 17.00
C LYS A 55 -20.05 7.03 15.72
N TYR A 56 -19.66 8.19 15.20
CA TYR A 56 -20.18 8.72 13.94
C TYR A 56 -19.89 7.73 12.79
N PHE A 57 -18.65 7.27 12.67
CA PHE A 57 -18.26 6.38 11.57
C PHE A 57 -18.90 4.99 11.69
N GLY A 58 -19.01 4.43 12.90
CA GLY A 58 -19.67 3.14 13.11
C GLY A 58 -21.16 3.17 12.75
N VAL A 59 -21.88 4.24 13.11
CA VAL A 59 -23.28 4.43 12.71
C VAL A 59 -23.39 4.71 11.20
N CYS A 60 -22.46 5.47 10.63
CA CYS A 60 -22.41 5.72 9.19
C CYS A 60 -22.13 4.44 8.38
N VAL A 61 -21.32 3.51 8.91
CA VAL A 61 -21.14 2.16 8.33
C VAL A 61 -22.48 1.43 8.33
N MET A 62 -23.19 1.37 9.47
CA MET A 62 -24.53 0.75 9.50
C MET A 62 -25.49 1.38 8.50
N MET A 63 -25.48 2.71 8.37
CA MET A 63 -26.31 3.44 7.41
C MET A 63 -26.00 2.99 5.97
N ALA A 64 -24.72 2.87 5.62
CA ALA A 64 -24.27 2.45 4.30
C ALA A 64 -24.50 0.96 4.00
N THR A 65 -24.49 0.09 5.02
CA THR A 65 -24.47 -1.37 4.85
C THR A 65 -25.73 -2.12 5.27
N LEU A 66 -26.72 -1.46 5.89
CA LEU A 66 -28.05 -2.04 6.08
C LEU A 66 -28.88 -1.98 4.79
N PRO A 67 -29.86 -2.88 4.59
CA PRO A 67 -30.86 -2.73 3.53
C PRO A 67 -31.67 -1.43 3.69
N GLY A 68 -32.18 -0.90 2.58
CA GLY A 68 -32.92 0.37 2.53
C GLY A 68 -32.14 1.52 1.87
N LEU A 69 -32.57 2.75 2.07
CA LEU A 69 -31.93 3.94 1.49
C LEU A 69 -31.03 4.62 2.54
N PRO A 70 -29.70 4.68 2.35
CA PRO A 70 -28.86 5.59 3.12
C PRO A 70 -29.12 7.03 2.67
N MET A 71 -29.37 7.93 3.62
CA MET A 71 -29.57 9.35 3.35
C MET A 71 -28.55 10.16 4.16
N PHE A 72 -27.68 10.87 3.45
CA PHE A 72 -26.73 11.82 4.04
C PHE A 72 -27.38 13.20 4.12
N GLY A 73 -27.34 13.80 5.31
CA GLY A 73 -27.80 15.17 5.50
C GLY A 73 -26.82 16.20 4.92
N HIS A 74 -27.29 17.42 4.68
CA HIS A 74 -26.42 18.53 4.32
C HIS A 74 -25.32 18.73 5.39
N GLY A 75 -24.09 19.00 4.95
CA GLY A 75 -22.95 19.27 5.83
C GLY A 75 -22.43 18.06 6.61
N GLN A 76 -23.03 16.87 6.43
CA GLN A 76 -22.64 15.67 7.17
C GLN A 76 -21.21 15.22 6.83
N VAL A 77 -20.81 15.28 5.55
CA VAL A 77 -19.47 14.88 5.10
C VAL A 77 -18.42 15.92 5.52
N GLU A 78 -18.77 17.19 5.42
CA GLU A 78 -17.92 18.35 5.74
C GLU A 78 -17.80 18.59 7.26
N GLY A 79 -18.70 18.01 8.05
CA GLY A 79 -18.71 18.13 9.51
C GLY A 79 -19.30 19.44 10.02
N PHE A 80 -20.25 20.02 9.28
CA PHE A 80 -20.96 21.23 9.66
C PHE A 80 -21.89 20.97 10.86
N THR A 81 -22.07 22.02 11.65
CA THR A 81 -22.76 22.02 12.94
C THR A 81 -23.93 22.99 12.98
N GLU A 82 -24.08 23.88 11.99
CA GLU A 82 -25.29 24.67 11.82
C GLU A 82 -26.47 23.76 11.44
N LYS A 83 -27.59 23.92 12.15
CA LYS A 83 -28.84 23.24 11.82
C LYS A 83 -29.57 24.01 10.74
N TYR A 84 -29.86 23.34 9.62
CA TYR A 84 -30.60 23.90 8.49
C TYR A 84 -32.02 23.36 8.46
N GLY A 85 -32.90 23.96 9.26
CA GLY A 85 -34.34 23.71 9.21
C GLY A 85 -35.00 24.27 7.95
N MET A 86 -36.28 23.96 7.74
CA MET A 86 -37.06 24.45 6.59
C MET A 86 -37.21 25.99 6.57
N GLU A 87 -36.91 26.66 7.67
CA GLU A 87 -36.93 28.11 7.84
C GLU A 87 -35.67 28.84 7.33
N TYR A 88 -34.63 28.11 6.93
CA TYR A 88 -33.36 28.69 6.50
C TYR A 88 -33.33 28.91 4.98
N SER A 89 -32.96 30.13 4.55
CA SER A 89 -32.75 30.47 3.12
C SER A 89 -31.28 30.56 2.71
N ARG A 90 -30.37 30.54 3.68
CA ARG A 90 -28.91 30.59 3.53
C ARG A 90 -28.23 30.16 4.84
N ALA A 91 -26.94 29.84 4.78
CA ALA A 91 -26.12 29.70 5.97
C ALA A 91 -25.90 31.05 6.66
N TYR A 92 -25.97 31.07 8.00
CA TYR A 92 -25.64 32.24 8.80
C TYR A 92 -24.23 32.14 9.41
N GLY A 93 -23.74 30.92 9.62
CA GLY A 93 -22.38 30.63 10.04
C GLY A 93 -21.41 30.51 8.86
N ARG A 94 -20.15 30.91 9.10
CA ARG A 94 -19.04 30.59 8.18
C ARG A 94 -18.26 29.42 8.77
N GLU A 95 -18.70 28.21 8.45
CA GLU A 95 -18.00 26.97 8.84
C GLU A 95 -16.97 26.60 7.77
N SER A 96 -15.78 26.18 8.21
CA SER A 96 -14.79 25.56 7.33
C SER A 96 -14.97 24.05 7.34
N ALA A 97 -14.90 23.42 6.17
CA ALA A 97 -14.97 21.97 6.07
C ALA A 97 -13.81 21.30 6.83
N ASP A 98 -14.12 20.22 7.54
CA ASP A 98 -13.15 19.42 8.28
C ASP A 98 -12.48 18.42 7.33
N GLN A 99 -11.30 18.78 6.82
CA GLN A 99 -10.60 17.94 5.83
C GLN A 99 -10.28 16.54 6.38
N GLY A 100 -9.95 16.41 7.66
CA GLY A 100 -9.67 15.11 8.27
C GLY A 100 -10.92 14.21 8.31
N LEU A 101 -12.09 14.80 8.55
CA LEU A 101 -13.37 14.08 8.47
C LEU A 101 -13.70 13.67 7.04
N ILE A 102 -13.48 14.55 6.06
CA ILE A 102 -13.68 14.26 4.63
C ILE A 102 -12.77 13.10 4.20
N ASP A 103 -11.47 13.19 4.49
CA ASP A 103 -10.48 12.16 4.14
C ASP A 103 -10.85 10.80 4.75
N ARG A 104 -11.39 10.81 5.98
CA ARG A 104 -11.88 9.58 6.63
C ARG A 104 -13.14 9.02 5.96
N HIS A 105 -14.05 9.84 5.44
CA HIS A 105 -15.17 9.35 4.61
C HIS A 105 -14.69 8.69 3.32
N TYR A 106 -13.71 9.30 2.64
CA TYR A 106 -13.09 8.72 1.45
C TYR A 106 -12.45 7.36 1.74
N ARG A 107 -11.84 7.21 2.91
CA ARG A 107 -11.20 5.96 3.33
C ARG A 107 -12.19 4.88 3.79
N GLU A 108 -13.18 5.23 4.62
CA GLU A 108 -13.99 4.24 5.37
C GLU A 108 -15.43 4.07 4.83
N ILE A 109 -16.06 5.13 4.30
CA ILE A 109 -17.51 5.11 3.95
C ILE A 109 -17.74 5.01 2.45
N PHE A 110 -17.08 5.84 1.65
CA PHE A 110 -17.32 5.88 0.20
C PHE A 110 -16.98 4.56 -0.51
N PRO A 111 -15.96 3.78 -0.10
CA PRO A 111 -15.75 2.44 -0.67
C PRO A 111 -16.95 1.51 -0.47
N LEU A 112 -17.65 1.62 0.67
CA LEU A 112 -18.86 0.84 0.96
C LEU A 112 -20.04 1.31 0.10
N LEU A 113 -20.21 2.62 -0.08
CA LEU A 113 -21.25 3.18 -0.96
C LEU A 113 -21.04 2.81 -2.44
N ARG A 114 -19.80 2.78 -2.93
CA ARG A 114 -19.49 2.28 -4.29
C ARG A 114 -19.87 0.80 -4.46
N ARG A 115 -19.91 0.04 -3.36
CA ARG A 115 -20.33 -1.37 -3.31
C ARG A 115 -21.74 -1.52 -2.75
N ARG A 116 -22.57 -0.47 -2.78
CA ARG A 116 -23.91 -0.46 -2.16
C ARG A 116 -24.78 -1.67 -2.52
N ARG A 117 -24.66 -2.15 -3.76
CA ARG A 117 -25.38 -3.33 -4.27
C ARG A 117 -25.15 -4.60 -3.44
N LEU A 118 -23.96 -4.76 -2.84
CA LEU A 118 -23.63 -5.88 -1.94
C LEU A 118 -24.49 -5.89 -0.66
N PHE A 119 -25.00 -4.73 -0.27
CA PHE A 119 -25.62 -4.48 1.03
C PHE A 119 -27.11 -4.13 0.95
N SER A 120 -27.64 -3.78 -0.24
CA SER A 120 -28.97 -3.16 -0.37
C SER A 120 -30.13 -4.16 -0.42
N GLY A 121 -29.84 -5.41 -0.77
CA GLY A 121 -30.81 -6.49 -0.85
C GLY A 121 -31.20 -7.05 0.52
N VAL A 122 -32.24 -7.89 0.53
CA VAL A 122 -32.69 -8.62 1.74
C VAL A 122 -32.63 -10.13 1.55
N GLU A 123 -32.34 -10.58 0.33
CA GLU A 123 -32.35 -11.97 -0.10
C GLU A 123 -31.29 -12.80 0.65
N GLU A 124 -30.12 -12.21 0.86
CA GLU A 124 -28.98 -12.79 1.56
C GLU A 124 -28.70 -12.10 2.91
N PHE A 125 -29.60 -11.22 3.35
CA PHE A 125 -29.43 -10.47 4.59
C PHE A 125 -29.74 -11.35 5.81
N LEU A 126 -28.77 -11.48 6.70
CA LEU A 126 -28.90 -12.24 7.95
C LEU A 126 -28.39 -11.40 9.10
N LEU A 127 -29.23 -11.18 10.12
CA LEU A 127 -28.81 -10.62 11.40
C LEU A 127 -28.37 -11.77 12.32
N TYR A 128 -27.28 -11.58 13.06
CA TYR A 128 -26.74 -12.56 14.00
C TYR A 128 -26.82 -12.05 15.44
N ASP A 129 -26.94 -12.99 16.37
CA ASP A 129 -26.62 -12.72 17.78
C ASP A 129 -25.11 -12.96 17.98
N ALA A 130 -24.44 -12.01 18.62
CA ALA A 130 -23.11 -12.20 19.19
C ALA A 130 -23.32 -12.61 20.65
N ALA A 131 -22.76 -13.73 21.09
CA ALA A 131 -22.98 -14.24 22.43
C ALA A 131 -21.67 -14.57 23.17
N ASP A 132 -21.65 -14.40 24.48
CA ASP A 132 -20.53 -14.84 25.31
C ASP A 132 -20.46 -16.39 25.39
N ALA A 133 -19.46 -16.91 26.12
CA ALA A 133 -19.29 -18.34 26.32
C ALA A 133 -20.44 -19.01 27.10
N HIS A 134 -21.30 -18.23 27.76
CA HIS A 134 -22.47 -18.67 28.51
C HIS A 134 -23.77 -18.54 27.72
N GLY A 135 -23.71 -18.01 26.48
CA GLY A 135 -24.85 -17.82 25.61
C GLY A 135 -25.62 -16.51 25.83
N HIS A 136 -25.11 -15.59 26.66
CA HIS A 136 -25.74 -14.27 26.82
C HIS A 136 -25.49 -13.42 25.57
N VAL A 137 -26.56 -12.88 24.99
CA VAL A 137 -26.48 -12.04 23.80
C VAL A 137 -25.93 -10.67 24.14
N GLN A 138 -24.83 -10.29 23.48
CA GLN A 138 -24.24 -8.96 23.57
C GLN A 138 -24.96 -8.02 22.61
N HIS A 139 -25.98 -7.33 23.13
CA HIS A 139 -26.82 -6.41 22.34
C HIS A 139 -26.05 -5.24 21.74
N ASP A 140 -24.92 -4.86 22.33
CA ASP A 140 -24.07 -3.76 21.85
C ASP A 140 -23.36 -4.09 20.52
N ILE A 141 -23.23 -5.38 20.20
CA ILE A 141 -22.66 -5.83 18.93
C ILE A 141 -23.77 -6.04 17.91
N PHE A 142 -23.77 -5.22 16.87
CA PHE A 142 -24.50 -5.46 15.63
C PHE A 142 -23.64 -6.33 14.73
N ALA A 143 -24.12 -7.52 14.36
CA ALA A 143 -23.45 -8.42 13.43
C ALA A 143 -24.45 -8.89 12.38
N TYR A 144 -24.18 -8.61 11.11
CA TYR A 144 -25.05 -9.04 10.01
C TYR A 144 -24.27 -9.29 8.72
N SER A 145 -24.73 -10.24 7.92
CA SER A 145 -24.19 -10.51 6.60
C SER A 145 -25.15 -10.09 5.50
N ASN A 146 -24.61 -9.82 4.33
CA ASN A 146 -25.40 -9.67 3.10
C ASN A 146 -24.58 -10.15 1.89
N GLY A 147 -25.22 -10.23 0.73
CA GLY A 147 -24.61 -10.76 -0.47
C GLY A 147 -25.28 -10.31 -1.75
N ALA A 148 -24.48 -10.23 -2.81
CA ALA A 148 -24.95 -10.07 -4.18
C ALA A 148 -23.96 -10.77 -5.11
N GLU A 149 -24.48 -11.42 -6.17
CA GLU A 149 -23.67 -11.99 -7.25
C GLU A 149 -22.54 -12.94 -6.78
N GLY A 150 -22.82 -13.75 -5.77
CA GLY A 150 -21.85 -14.70 -5.19
C GLY A 150 -20.85 -14.08 -4.19
N VAL A 151 -20.75 -12.75 -4.12
CA VAL A 151 -19.95 -12.06 -3.09
C VAL A 151 -20.75 -12.00 -1.78
N ARG A 152 -20.05 -12.11 -0.64
CA ARG A 152 -20.62 -12.01 0.70
C ARG A 152 -19.83 -11.01 1.54
N ALA A 153 -20.52 -10.33 2.44
CA ALA A 153 -19.92 -9.47 3.44
C ALA A 153 -20.51 -9.73 4.83
N LEU A 154 -19.71 -9.52 5.87
CA LEU A 154 -20.09 -9.54 7.28
C LEU A 154 -19.73 -8.21 7.91
N VAL A 155 -20.72 -7.47 8.38
CA VAL A 155 -20.56 -6.21 9.10
C VAL A 155 -20.69 -6.48 10.59
N ILE A 156 -19.73 -5.99 11.36
CA ILE A 156 -19.72 -6.06 12.82
C ILE A 156 -19.47 -4.65 13.36
N PHE A 157 -20.28 -4.19 14.31
CA PHE A 157 -20.12 -2.89 14.94
C PHE A 157 -20.50 -2.96 16.42
N ASN A 158 -19.65 -2.40 17.28
CA ASN A 158 -19.92 -2.24 18.70
C ASN A 158 -20.45 -0.83 19.00
N ASN A 159 -21.77 -0.66 19.13
CA ASN A 159 -22.36 0.65 19.42
C ASN A 159 -22.38 0.97 20.92
N ARG A 160 -21.22 0.97 21.56
CA ARG A 160 -21.07 1.26 22.99
C ARG A 160 -19.78 2.01 23.28
N TYR A 161 -19.82 2.91 24.25
CA TYR A 161 -18.60 3.47 24.85
C TYR A 161 -17.93 2.46 25.80
N GLY A 162 -17.35 1.41 25.24
CA GLY A 162 -16.68 0.36 25.99
C GLY A 162 -16.36 -0.85 25.12
N GLN A 163 -15.60 -1.79 25.67
CA GLN A 163 -15.25 -3.03 24.97
C GLN A 163 -16.41 -4.03 25.01
N SER A 164 -16.66 -4.68 23.87
CA SER A 164 -17.64 -5.77 23.74
C SER A 164 -17.01 -6.94 23.00
N ALA A 165 -17.35 -8.17 23.40
CA ALA A 165 -16.88 -9.38 22.74
C ALA A 165 -17.97 -10.45 22.66
N GLY A 166 -17.84 -11.37 21.71
CA GLY A 166 -18.75 -12.50 21.57
C GLY A 166 -18.50 -13.36 20.34
N TRP A 167 -19.15 -14.51 20.29
CA TRP A 167 -19.18 -15.41 19.15
C TRP A 167 -20.36 -15.09 18.26
N VAL A 168 -20.09 -14.79 16.99
CA VAL A 168 -21.09 -14.65 15.93
C VAL A 168 -21.23 -16.00 15.24
N HIS A 169 -22.33 -16.72 15.51
CA HIS A 169 -22.52 -18.07 14.96
C HIS A 169 -23.86 -18.29 14.29
N HIS A 170 -24.98 -18.08 14.98
CA HIS A 170 -26.31 -18.33 14.42
C HIS A 170 -27.03 -17.04 14.10
N SER A 171 -27.71 -17.01 12.96
CA SER A 171 -28.62 -15.93 12.65
C SER A 171 -29.78 -15.92 13.65
N VAL A 172 -30.37 -14.75 13.84
CA VAL A 172 -31.71 -14.63 14.43
C VAL A 172 -32.71 -15.35 13.52
N PRO A 173 -33.89 -15.75 14.04
CA PRO A 173 -34.95 -16.26 13.20
C PRO A 173 -35.32 -15.24 12.11
N TYR A 174 -35.48 -15.70 10.87
CA TYR A 174 -35.94 -14.86 9.78
C TYR A 174 -36.83 -15.66 8.82
N ARG A 175 -37.69 -14.96 8.08
CA ARG A 175 -38.60 -15.58 7.12
C ARG A 175 -38.17 -15.24 5.69
N PRO A 176 -37.67 -16.20 4.88
CA PRO A 176 -37.17 -15.91 3.53
C PRO A 176 -38.19 -15.30 2.58
N GLN A 177 -39.48 -15.60 2.80
CA GLN A 177 -40.61 -15.09 2.04
C GLN A 177 -41.79 -14.88 3.00
N ALA A 178 -42.48 -13.74 2.92
CA ALA A 178 -43.57 -13.38 3.87
C ALA A 178 -44.63 -14.48 4.04
N ASP A 179 -45.04 -15.13 2.94
CA ASP A 179 -46.03 -16.23 2.95
C ASP A 179 -45.40 -17.62 2.94
N GLY A 180 -44.10 -17.70 3.23
CA GLY A 180 -43.32 -18.93 3.23
C GLY A 180 -43.45 -19.78 4.52
N PRO A 181 -42.64 -20.85 4.63
CA PRO A 181 -42.56 -21.68 5.83
C PRO A 181 -42.13 -20.89 7.08
N ALA A 182 -42.24 -21.53 8.24
CA ALA A 182 -41.88 -20.94 9.54
C ALA A 182 -40.47 -20.31 9.55
N PRO A 183 -40.22 -19.30 10.42
CA PRO A 183 -38.91 -18.68 10.54
C PRO A 183 -37.80 -19.70 10.70
N THR A 184 -36.71 -19.50 9.96
CA THR A 184 -35.55 -20.40 9.96
C THR A 184 -34.30 -19.68 10.48
N ARG A 185 -33.22 -20.43 10.68
CA ARG A 185 -31.91 -19.91 11.06
C ARG A 185 -30.82 -20.48 10.16
N LYS A 186 -29.76 -19.72 9.96
CA LYS A 186 -28.54 -20.17 9.28
C LYS A 186 -27.34 -20.00 10.21
N THR A 187 -26.34 -20.86 10.05
CA THR A 187 -25.02 -20.61 10.66
C THR A 187 -24.30 -19.50 9.90
N LEU A 188 -23.27 -18.91 10.52
CA LEU A 188 -22.41 -17.91 9.90
C LEU A 188 -21.77 -18.47 8.62
N ALA A 189 -21.25 -19.70 8.69
CA ALA A 189 -20.66 -20.37 7.53
C ALA A 189 -21.67 -20.55 6.38
N GLN A 190 -22.93 -20.88 6.68
CA GLN A 190 -23.99 -20.97 5.65
C GLN A 190 -24.33 -19.60 5.06
N GLY A 191 -24.42 -18.55 5.88
CA GLY A 191 -24.70 -17.19 5.42
C GLY A 191 -23.59 -16.60 4.55
N LEU A 192 -22.34 -16.95 4.85
CA LEU A 192 -21.15 -16.55 4.08
C LEU A 192 -20.83 -17.47 2.90
N GLY A 193 -21.57 -18.56 2.71
CA GLY A 193 -21.34 -19.50 1.62
C GLY A 193 -19.98 -20.22 1.69
N LEU A 194 -19.49 -20.51 2.91
CA LEU A 194 -18.17 -21.15 3.09
C LEU A 194 -18.22 -22.61 2.61
N GLY A 195 -17.42 -22.91 1.59
CA GLY A 195 -17.27 -24.25 1.02
C GLY A 195 -16.36 -25.18 1.83
N SER A 196 -15.91 -26.26 1.19
CA SER A 196 -14.94 -27.20 1.77
C SER A 196 -13.51 -26.67 1.67
N GLY A 197 -12.72 -26.97 2.70
CA GLY A 197 -11.31 -26.62 2.82
C GLY A 197 -10.94 -26.35 4.27
N ASP A 198 -9.67 -26.01 4.48
CA ASP A 198 -9.06 -25.98 5.80
C ASP A 198 -8.99 -24.55 6.35
N TRP A 199 -8.79 -23.57 5.48
CA TRP A 199 -8.54 -22.18 5.83
C TRP A 199 -9.49 -21.24 5.11
N CYS A 200 -10.02 -20.26 5.83
CA CYS A 200 -10.81 -19.18 5.28
C CYS A 200 -10.00 -17.89 5.34
N LEU A 201 -9.81 -17.28 4.16
CA LEU A 201 -9.17 -15.98 4.01
C LEU A 201 -10.25 -14.96 3.69
N PHE A 202 -10.14 -13.76 4.24
CA PHE A 202 -11.06 -12.66 3.99
C PHE A 202 -10.37 -11.34 4.30
N ARG A 203 -11.00 -10.22 3.95
CA ARG A 203 -10.43 -8.90 4.20
C ARG A 203 -11.44 -7.94 4.79
N ASP A 204 -10.97 -6.98 5.56
CA ASP A 204 -11.78 -5.88 6.07
C ASP A 204 -11.75 -4.70 5.10
N LEU A 205 -12.90 -4.28 4.61
CA LEU A 205 -13.02 -3.23 3.60
C LEU A 205 -12.71 -1.84 4.14
N THR A 206 -12.76 -1.63 5.46
CA THR A 206 -12.48 -0.32 6.07
C THR A 206 -11.00 -0.15 6.40
N THR A 207 -10.31 -1.23 6.79
CA THR A 207 -8.88 -1.20 7.15
C THR A 207 -7.96 -1.73 6.05
N GLY A 208 -8.48 -2.46 5.07
CA GLY A 208 -7.72 -3.13 4.01
C GLY A 208 -7.01 -4.42 4.45
N LEU A 209 -6.99 -4.71 5.77
CA LEU A 209 -6.32 -5.86 6.35
C LEU A 209 -6.96 -7.18 5.92
N GLU A 210 -6.13 -8.16 5.66
CA GLU A 210 -6.49 -9.53 5.33
C GLU A 210 -6.30 -10.45 6.55
N TYR A 211 -7.16 -11.44 6.67
CA TYR A 211 -7.24 -12.35 7.81
C TYR A 211 -7.27 -13.79 7.34
N VAL A 212 -6.68 -14.68 8.13
CA VAL A 212 -6.78 -16.13 7.98
C VAL A 212 -7.40 -16.73 9.24
N ARG A 213 -8.36 -17.65 9.06
CA ARG A 213 -9.01 -18.42 10.12
C ARG A 213 -9.18 -19.88 9.74
N PRO A 214 -9.16 -20.81 10.70
CA PRO A 214 -9.54 -22.19 10.42
C PRO A 214 -11.00 -22.24 9.93
N ALA A 215 -11.22 -22.81 8.74
CA ALA A 215 -12.57 -22.95 8.19
C ALA A 215 -13.44 -23.88 9.06
N ALA A 216 -12.83 -24.84 9.74
CA ALA A 216 -13.52 -25.70 10.71
C ALA A 216 -14.07 -24.92 11.92
N GLU A 217 -13.36 -23.90 12.40
CA GLU A 217 -13.80 -23.06 13.51
C GLU A 217 -14.99 -22.19 13.10
N LEU A 218 -14.92 -21.54 11.94
CA LEU A 218 -16.02 -20.76 11.39
C LEU A 218 -17.29 -21.59 11.15
N ARG A 219 -17.13 -22.86 10.75
CA ARG A 219 -18.23 -23.81 10.57
C ARG A 219 -18.81 -24.35 11.88
N GLY A 220 -17.98 -24.53 12.91
CA GLY A 220 -18.38 -25.16 14.16
C GLY A 220 -18.81 -24.19 15.27
N ARG A 221 -18.04 -23.12 15.49
CA ARG A 221 -18.25 -22.13 16.56
C ARG A 221 -18.60 -20.73 16.04
N GLY A 222 -18.40 -20.47 14.75
CA GLY A 222 -18.58 -19.16 14.17
C GLY A 222 -17.31 -18.30 14.29
N LEU A 223 -17.47 -16.99 14.32
CA LEU A 223 -16.38 -16.03 14.42
C LEU A 223 -16.38 -15.35 15.79
N TYR A 224 -15.29 -15.49 16.54
CA TYR A 224 -15.06 -14.67 17.73
C TYR A 224 -14.69 -13.24 17.33
N VAL A 225 -15.35 -12.27 17.96
CA VAL A 225 -15.09 -10.85 17.75
C VAL A 225 -14.89 -10.15 19.09
N GLU A 226 -13.96 -9.20 19.10
CA GLU A 226 -13.65 -8.36 20.26
C GLU A 226 -13.39 -6.95 19.73
N LEU A 227 -14.22 -5.99 20.12
CA LEU A 227 -14.19 -4.63 19.59
C LEU A 227 -14.11 -3.62 20.73
N GLY A 228 -13.23 -2.62 20.56
CA GLY A 228 -13.20 -1.44 21.40
C GLY A 228 -14.43 -0.54 21.20
N ALA A 229 -14.49 0.57 21.93
CA ALA A 229 -15.59 1.52 21.87
C ALA A 229 -15.82 2.00 20.42
N TYR A 230 -17.05 1.83 19.92
CA TYR A 230 -17.48 2.25 18.59
C TYR A 230 -16.68 1.72 17.40
N LYS A 231 -15.87 0.67 17.60
CA LYS A 231 -15.12 0.03 16.52
C LYS A 231 -16.02 -0.90 15.71
N HIS A 232 -15.65 -1.09 14.44
CA HIS A 232 -16.38 -1.90 13.47
C HIS A 232 -15.42 -2.63 12.53
N HIS A 233 -15.95 -3.65 11.87
CA HIS A 233 -15.33 -4.38 10.78
C HIS A 233 -16.34 -4.59 9.65
N VAL A 234 -15.88 -4.52 8.41
CA VAL A 234 -16.67 -4.89 7.23
C VAL A 234 -15.90 -5.96 6.46
N PHE A 235 -16.03 -7.21 6.88
CA PHE A 235 -15.34 -8.33 6.25
C PHE A 235 -16.00 -8.71 4.93
N SER A 236 -15.20 -8.96 3.89
CA SER A 236 -15.65 -9.44 2.58
C SER A 236 -14.56 -10.29 1.92
N ASP A 237 -14.80 -10.67 0.66
CA ASP A 237 -13.88 -11.48 -0.16
C ASP A 237 -13.50 -12.82 0.50
N PHE A 238 -14.49 -13.47 1.13
CA PHE A 238 -14.32 -14.77 1.76
C PHE A 238 -13.93 -15.83 0.73
N ARG A 239 -12.78 -16.46 0.92
CA ARG A 239 -12.27 -17.57 0.11
C ARG A 239 -11.83 -18.71 1.02
N VAL A 240 -12.24 -19.92 0.70
CA VAL A 240 -11.80 -21.13 1.41
C VAL A 240 -10.73 -21.82 0.57
N VAL A 241 -9.60 -22.15 1.19
CA VAL A 241 -8.45 -22.80 0.55
C VAL A 241 -8.06 -24.05 1.35
N PRO A 242 -7.62 -25.13 0.68
CA PRO A 242 -6.96 -26.24 1.37
C PRO A 242 -5.61 -25.77 1.94
N ASP A 243 -5.11 -26.44 2.96
CA ASP A 243 -3.70 -26.31 3.32
C ASP A 243 -2.84 -27.08 2.32
N ASP A 244 -1.59 -26.66 2.16
CA ASP A 244 -0.63 -27.38 1.34
C ASP A 244 0.09 -28.46 2.19
N ALA A 245 0.81 -29.37 1.53
CA ALA A 245 1.60 -30.39 2.22
C ALA A 245 2.68 -29.79 3.14
N SER A 246 3.02 -28.51 2.94
CA SER A 246 4.01 -27.81 3.73
C SER A 246 3.42 -27.18 5.01
N GLY A 247 2.09 -27.05 5.14
CA GLY A 247 1.43 -26.42 6.29
C GLY A 247 1.64 -24.90 6.36
N GLU A 248 1.71 -24.24 5.20
CA GLU A 248 1.95 -22.80 5.09
C GLU A 248 0.88 -21.96 5.80
N MET A 249 -0.39 -22.28 5.60
CA MET A 249 -1.48 -21.52 6.21
C MET A 249 -1.52 -21.73 7.72
N ALA A 250 -1.22 -22.95 8.20
CA ALA A 250 -1.11 -23.25 9.62
C ALA A 250 -0.03 -22.39 10.31
N ARG A 251 1.16 -22.28 9.72
CA ARG A 251 2.24 -21.42 10.23
C ARG A 251 1.84 -19.94 10.21
N LEU A 252 1.19 -19.49 9.13
CA LEU A 252 0.72 -18.12 9.02
C LEU A 252 -0.29 -17.77 10.11
N HIS A 253 -1.29 -18.64 10.30
CA HIS A 253 -2.30 -18.47 11.33
C HIS A 253 -1.68 -18.41 12.73
N GLN A 254 -0.74 -19.31 13.04
CA GLN A 254 -0.03 -19.30 14.32
C GLN A 254 0.77 -18.01 14.53
N ARG A 255 1.46 -17.51 13.49
CA ARG A 255 2.24 -16.27 13.56
C ARG A 255 1.36 -15.03 13.76
N LEU A 256 0.23 -14.96 13.06
CA LEU A 256 -0.67 -13.80 13.15
C LEU A 256 -1.48 -13.81 14.46
N GLY A 257 -1.79 -15.00 15.01
CA GLY A 257 -2.49 -15.13 16.28
C GLY A 257 -3.86 -14.45 16.27
N GLY A 258 -4.57 -14.53 15.14
CA GLY A 258 -5.85 -13.86 14.94
C GLY A 258 -5.77 -12.43 14.40
N ARG A 259 -4.61 -11.77 14.41
CA ARG A 259 -4.48 -10.40 13.87
C ARG A 259 -4.58 -10.38 12.35
N GLY A 260 -5.03 -9.26 11.78
CA GLY A 260 -5.00 -9.01 10.35
C GLY A 260 -3.60 -8.60 9.88
N ALA A 261 -3.30 -8.82 8.60
CA ALA A 261 -2.08 -8.38 7.94
C ALA A 261 -2.42 -7.55 6.69
N PRO A 262 -1.62 -6.55 6.29
CA PRO A 262 -1.87 -5.79 5.06
C PRO A 262 -1.94 -6.67 3.79
N SER A 263 -1.18 -7.78 3.78
CA SER A 263 -1.21 -8.81 2.75
C SER A 263 -0.82 -10.15 3.36
N LEU A 264 -1.71 -11.15 3.26
CA LEU A 264 -1.38 -12.52 3.68
C LEU A 264 -0.30 -13.12 2.80
N GLU A 265 -0.26 -12.77 1.51
CA GLU A 265 0.77 -13.24 0.59
C GLU A 265 2.16 -12.77 1.04
N GLN A 266 2.33 -11.48 1.33
CA GLN A 266 3.61 -10.97 1.85
C GLN A 266 3.97 -11.63 3.19
N ALA A 267 3.00 -11.79 4.11
CA ALA A 267 3.25 -12.42 5.40
C ALA A 267 3.70 -13.89 5.28
N ILE A 268 3.17 -14.65 4.30
CA ILE A 268 3.64 -16.00 3.98
C ILE A 268 5.08 -15.94 3.45
N TRP A 269 5.36 -15.02 2.53
CA TRP A 269 6.70 -14.85 1.98
C TRP A 269 7.73 -14.46 3.05
N GLU A 270 7.35 -13.69 4.07
CA GLU A 270 8.24 -13.43 5.21
C GLU A 270 8.57 -14.69 6.01
N ILE A 271 7.61 -15.60 6.19
CA ILE A 271 7.86 -16.88 6.87
C ILE A 271 8.82 -17.71 6.03
N LYS A 272 8.51 -17.84 4.73
CA LYS A 272 9.31 -18.57 3.74
C LYS A 272 10.75 -18.05 3.68
N LEU A 273 10.91 -16.74 3.61
CA LEU A 273 12.19 -16.08 3.43
C LEU A 273 12.88 -15.73 4.74
N SER A 274 12.39 -16.11 5.91
CA SER A 274 12.96 -15.73 7.22
C SER A 274 14.50 -15.81 7.26
N TYR A 275 15.07 -16.99 6.98
CA TYR A 275 16.53 -17.16 6.90
C TYR A 275 17.19 -16.40 5.75
N VAL A 276 16.50 -16.22 4.63
CA VAL A 276 16.99 -15.44 3.47
C VAL A 276 17.08 -13.95 3.83
N LEU A 277 16.08 -13.43 4.55
CA LEU A 277 16.01 -12.05 5.03
C LEU A 277 17.06 -11.79 6.10
N GLU A 278 17.40 -12.75 6.95
CA GLU A 278 18.53 -12.63 7.88
C GLU A 278 19.88 -12.49 7.16
N VAL A 279 20.11 -13.28 6.10
CA VAL A 279 21.32 -13.16 5.28
C VAL A 279 21.34 -11.81 4.55
N TYR A 280 20.20 -11.41 4.00
CA TYR A 280 20.02 -10.11 3.34
C TYR A 280 20.31 -8.94 4.29
N ALA A 281 19.81 -8.99 5.53
CA ALA A 281 20.09 -7.98 6.55
C ALA A 281 21.59 -7.90 6.89
N ARG A 282 22.33 -9.02 6.84
CA ARG A 282 23.79 -9.00 7.02
C ARG A 282 24.52 -8.33 5.85
N LEU A 283 24.08 -8.59 4.61
CA LEU A 283 24.58 -7.91 3.41
C LEU A 283 24.34 -6.40 3.48
N LEU A 284 23.28 -5.96 4.16
CA LEU A 284 22.94 -4.55 4.36
C LEU A 284 23.29 -4.03 5.76
N SER A 285 24.17 -4.71 6.50
CA SER A 285 24.51 -4.27 7.85
C SER A 285 25.22 -2.91 7.85
N PRO A 286 25.13 -2.11 8.93
CA PRO A 286 25.86 -0.84 9.02
C PRO A 286 27.38 -1.02 8.81
N LEU A 287 27.93 -2.16 9.22
CA LEU A 287 29.32 -2.51 8.98
C LEU A 287 29.62 -2.75 7.48
N ALA A 288 28.69 -3.36 6.75
CA ALA A 288 28.84 -3.60 5.31
C ALA A 288 28.81 -2.27 4.52
N PHE A 289 27.88 -1.37 4.84
CA PHE A 289 27.86 -0.01 4.29
C PHE A 289 29.14 0.76 4.64
N LYS A 290 29.58 0.72 5.90
CA LYS A 290 30.83 1.38 6.34
C LYS A 290 32.06 0.79 5.64
N GLY A 291 32.10 -0.52 5.45
CA GLY A 291 33.17 -1.21 4.72
C GLY A 291 33.22 -0.74 3.26
N PHE A 292 32.07 -0.68 2.59
CA PHE A 292 31.96 -0.20 1.21
C PHE A 292 32.36 1.28 1.07
N THR A 293 31.86 2.15 1.95
CA THR A 293 32.20 3.58 1.93
C THR A 293 33.69 3.82 2.17
N THR A 294 34.30 3.07 3.10
CA THR A 294 35.75 3.12 3.35
C THR A 294 36.52 2.69 2.11
N LEU A 295 36.13 1.55 1.51
CA LEU A 295 36.74 1.01 0.30
C LEU A 295 36.76 2.01 -0.86
N VAL A 296 35.67 2.76 -1.05
CA VAL A 296 35.57 3.81 -2.09
C VAL A 296 36.40 5.04 -1.74
N ARG A 297 36.30 5.54 -0.50
CA ARG A 297 36.93 6.81 -0.10
C ARG A 297 38.45 6.75 0.03
N THR A 298 39.02 5.61 0.40
CA THR A 298 40.48 5.47 0.58
C THR A 298 41.23 5.15 -0.70
N SER A 299 40.65 5.45 -1.88
CA SER A 299 41.26 5.27 -3.20
C SER A 299 41.84 3.86 -3.41
N LEU A 300 41.02 2.84 -3.19
CA LEU A 300 41.41 1.43 -3.15
C LEU A 300 42.35 1.18 -1.96
N GLY A 301 41.79 0.85 -0.79
CA GLY A 301 42.56 0.37 0.37
C GLY A 301 43.61 -0.68 -0.02
N SER A 302 44.49 -1.06 0.90
CA SER A 302 45.54 -2.03 0.60
C SER A 302 44.93 -3.25 -0.12
N GLU A 303 45.61 -3.80 -1.14
CA GLU A 303 45.09 -4.93 -1.92
C GLU A 303 44.50 -6.06 -1.02
N PRO A 304 45.09 -6.38 0.16
CA PRO A 304 44.48 -7.29 1.14
C PRO A 304 43.12 -6.86 1.70
N GLU A 305 42.91 -5.58 2.02
CA GLU A 305 41.63 -5.07 2.58
C GLU A 305 40.49 -5.15 1.56
N ARG A 306 40.79 -4.85 0.29
CA ARG A 306 39.83 -4.97 -0.81
C ARG A 306 39.42 -6.41 -1.02
N GLU A 307 40.39 -7.30 -1.09
CA GLU A 307 40.16 -8.73 -1.24
C GLU A 307 39.40 -9.31 -0.05
N ALA A 308 39.67 -8.86 1.18
CA ALA A 308 38.92 -9.25 2.36
C ALA A 308 37.43 -8.83 2.27
N PHE A 309 37.14 -7.59 1.86
CA PHE A 309 35.75 -7.13 1.68
C PHE A 309 35.04 -7.94 0.59
N TYR A 310 35.71 -8.19 -0.54
CA TYR A 310 35.14 -9.00 -1.64
C TYR A 310 34.84 -10.43 -1.19
N ALA A 311 35.76 -11.07 -0.47
CA ALA A 311 35.56 -12.42 0.03
C ALA A 311 34.38 -12.51 1.01
N VAL A 312 34.23 -11.54 1.92
CA VAL A 312 33.09 -11.48 2.86
C VAL A 312 31.77 -11.32 2.09
N PHE A 313 31.72 -10.41 1.13
CA PHE A 313 30.53 -10.17 0.30
C PHE A 313 30.13 -11.41 -0.50
N GLU A 314 31.08 -12.07 -1.19
CA GLU A 314 30.85 -13.31 -1.94
C GLU A 314 30.40 -14.47 -1.04
N THR A 315 30.94 -14.56 0.18
CA THR A 315 30.57 -15.59 1.17
C THR A 315 29.11 -15.41 1.61
N GLN A 316 28.72 -14.18 1.92
CA GLN A 316 27.34 -13.84 2.29
C GLN A 316 26.36 -14.07 1.14
N LEU A 317 26.72 -13.70 -0.10
CA LEU A 317 25.92 -13.99 -1.29
C LEU A 317 25.76 -15.49 -1.55
N GLY A 318 26.82 -16.28 -1.37
CA GLY A 318 26.71 -17.74 -1.50
C GLY A 318 25.77 -18.35 -0.47
N GLU A 319 25.80 -17.84 0.76
CA GLU A 319 24.83 -18.24 1.78
C GLU A 319 23.40 -17.81 1.41
N PHE A 320 23.22 -16.60 0.88
CA PHE A 320 21.93 -16.11 0.42
C PHE A 320 21.32 -17.04 -0.64
N ILE A 321 22.12 -17.51 -1.61
CA ILE A 321 21.69 -18.45 -2.64
C ILE A 321 21.29 -19.80 -2.04
N ARG A 322 22.13 -20.37 -1.16
CA ARG A 322 21.85 -21.67 -0.53
C ARG A 322 20.55 -21.62 0.27
N GLN A 323 20.29 -20.54 1.00
CA GLN A 323 19.04 -20.38 1.74
C GLN A 323 17.86 -20.13 0.80
N SER A 324 18.05 -19.31 -0.25
CA SER A 324 17.01 -19.05 -1.25
C SER A 324 16.60 -20.31 -2.01
N GLY A 325 17.54 -21.21 -2.30
CA GLY A 325 17.30 -22.49 -2.96
C GLY A 325 16.49 -23.50 -2.16
N LYS A 326 16.35 -23.30 -0.83
CA LYS A 326 15.44 -24.11 0.00
C LYS A 326 13.98 -23.67 -0.13
N VAL A 327 13.74 -22.47 -0.64
CA VAL A 327 12.44 -21.78 -0.59
C VAL A 327 11.87 -21.52 -1.98
N SER A 328 12.75 -21.32 -2.97
CA SER A 328 12.37 -20.97 -4.34
C SER A 328 13.39 -21.50 -5.36
N THR A 329 12.97 -21.61 -6.62
CA THR A 329 13.88 -21.98 -7.70
C THR A 329 14.84 -20.81 -7.98
N VAL A 330 16.13 -21.06 -7.80
CA VAL A 330 17.18 -20.07 -8.03
C VAL A 330 17.41 -19.87 -9.53
N ARG A 331 17.47 -18.62 -9.98
CA ARG A 331 17.70 -18.26 -11.41
C ARG A 331 19.14 -18.35 -11.86
N MET A 332 20.11 -18.16 -10.97
CA MET A 332 21.54 -18.17 -11.29
C MET A 332 22.33 -18.93 -10.23
N ASP A 333 23.20 -19.85 -10.67
CA ASP A 333 24.00 -20.68 -9.78
C ASP A 333 25.04 -19.87 -8.98
N GLU A 334 25.53 -20.46 -7.88
CA GLU A 334 26.43 -19.79 -6.95
C GLU A 334 27.74 -19.33 -7.59
N LYS A 335 28.31 -20.12 -8.50
CA LYS A 335 29.59 -19.77 -9.15
C LYS A 335 29.39 -18.57 -10.09
N SER A 336 28.33 -18.60 -10.90
CA SER A 336 27.99 -17.52 -11.82
C SER A 336 27.65 -16.22 -11.08
N LEU A 337 26.88 -16.29 -9.98
CA LEU A 337 26.55 -15.11 -9.18
C LEU A 337 27.79 -14.50 -8.54
N ARG A 338 28.65 -15.30 -7.91
CA ARG A 338 29.87 -14.78 -7.29
C ARG A 338 30.76 -14.09 -8.32
N HIS A 339 30.96 -14.71 -9.48
CA HIS A 339 31.74 -14.10 -10.55
C HIS A 339 31.14 -12.76 -11.02
N TRP A 340 29.83 -12.73 -11.27
CA TRP A 340 29.14 -11.51 -11.68
C TRP A 340 29.20 -10.42 -10.60
N ALA A 341 28.87 -10.76 -9.35
CA ALA A 341 28.80 -9.84 -8.22
C ALA A 341 30.18 -9.24 -7.89
N ARG A 342 31.25 -10.04 -7.98
CA ARG A 342 32.63 -9.56 -7.85
C ARG A 342 32.98 -8.55 -8.94
N GLY A 343 32.67 -8.88 -10.19
CA GLY A 343 32.89 -8.00 -11.33
C GLY A 343 32.13 -6.68 -11.18
N ARG A 344 30.84 -6.77 -10.80
CA ARG A 344 29.97 -5.62 -10.55
C ARG A 344 30.49 -4.75 -9.42
N LEU A 345 30.79 -5.34 -8.26
CA LEU A 345 31.33 -4.62 -7.09
C LEU A 345 32.64 -3.91 -7.44
N ARG A 346 33.57 -4.58 -8.13
CA ARG A 346 34.82 -3.96 -8.57
C ARG A 346 34.56 -2.75 -9.46
N THR A 347 33.70 -2.89 -10.48
CA THR A 347 33.38 -1.78 -11.38
C THR A 347 32.66 -0.64 -10.67
N THR A 348 31.78 -0.93 -9.71
CA THR A 348 31.14 0.09 -8.87
C THR A 348 32.15 0.85 -8.03
N VAL A 349 33.10 0.16 -7.38
CA VAL A 349 34.16 0.79 -6.59
C VAL A 349 35.07 1.64 -7.47
N GLU A 350 35.49 1.14 -8.63
CA GLU A 350 36.30 1.91 -9.61
C GLU A 350 35.54 3.12 -10.17
N PHE A 351 34.22 3.00 -10.34
CA PHE A 351 33.37 4.10 -10.79
C PHE A 351 33.22 5.19 -9.73
N LEU A 352 32.94 4.80 -8.49
CA LEU A 352 32.75 5.72 -7.36
C LEU A 352 34.06 6.27 -6.80
N GLY A 353 35.18 5.58 -6.97
CA GLY A 353 36.55 6.07 -6.69
C GLY A 353 36.99 7.21 -7.61
N HIS A 354 36.03 7.83 -8.32
CA HIS A 354 36.12 9.00 -9.18
C HIS A 354 36.83 8.85 -10.53
N ASP A 355 37.57 7.78 -10.83
CA ASP A 355 38.32 7.69 -12.09
C ASP A 355 37.44 7.58 -13.35
N ALA A 356 36.41 6.71 -13.33
CA ALA A 356 35.53 6.56 -14.49
C ALA A 356 34.54 7.73 -14.62
N PHE A 357 33.98 8.19 -13.50
CA PHE A 357 33.06 9.31 -13.50
C PHE A 357 33.76 10.62 -13.90
N LYS A 358 34.92 10.95 -13.34
CA LYS A 358 35.70 12.16 -13.70
C LYS A 358 36.06 12.18 -15.19
N ARG A 359 36.51 11.06 -15.75
CA ARG A 359 36.75 10.93 -17.21
C ARG A 359 35.50 11.23 -18.03
N MET A 360 34.32 10.84 -17.54
CA MET A 360 33.04 11.18 -18.17
C MET A 360 32.72 12.67 -18.00
N GLN A 361 32.92 13.25 -16.81
CA GLN A 361 32.70 14.69 -16.54
C GLN A 361 33.58 15.58 -17.45
N GLU A 362 34.77 15.10 -17.82
CA GLU A 362 35.68 15.83 -18.72
C GLU A 362 35.17 15.86 -20.16
N THR A 363 34.24 14.98 -20.55
CA THR A 363 33.66 14.96 -21.90
C THR A 363 32.64 16.09 -22.11
N ARG A 364 32.55 16.62 -23.33
CA ARG A 364 31.56 17.65 -23.69
C ARG A 364 30.11 17.23 -23.36
N PRO A 365 29.65 16.00 -23.69
CA PRO A 365 28.31 15.54 -23.28
C PRO A 365 28.12 15.48 -21.76
N GLY A 366 29.12 15.00 -21.01
CA GLY A 366 29.08 14.93 -19.54
C GLY A 366 28.93 16.30 -18.89
N ARG A 367 29.75 17.28 -19.31
CA ARG A 367 29.62 18.68 -18.83
C ARG A 367 28.25 19.26 -19.13
N ARG A 368 27.74 19.03 -20.35
CA ARG A 368 26.42 19.54 -20.76
C ARG A 368 25.31 18.92 -19.91
N PHE A 369 25.38 17.62 -19.62
CA PHE A 369 24.41 16.96 -18.76
C PHE A 369 24.44 17.52 -17.32
N LEU A 370 25.64 17.60 -16.72
CA LEU A 370 25.80 18.05 -15.33
C LEU A 370 25.40 19.51 -15.14
N ALA A 371 25.66 20.36 -16.14
CA ALA A 371 25.17 21.73 -16.14
C ALA A 371 23.64 21.79 -16.24
N ALA A 372 23.02 20.95 -17.08
CA ALA A 372 21.57 20.93 -17.26
C ALA A 372 20.82 20.54 -15.98
N VAL A 373 21.31 19.52 -15.26
CA VAL A 373 20.70 19.08 -13.98
C VAL A 373 21.11 19.95 -12.78
N GLU A 374 21.87 21.04 -13.01
CA GLU A 374 22.41 21.90 -11.96
C GLU A 374 23.14 21.11 -10.86
N ALA A 375 23.98 20.15 -11.23
CA ALA A 375 24.52 19.12 -10.32
C ALA A 375 25.23 19.68 -9.07
N GLU A 376 25.78 20.89 -9.15
CA GLU A 376 26.46 21.58 -8.03
C GLU A 376 25.47 22.10 -6.95
N LYS A 377 24.18 22.24 -7.28
CA LYS A 377 23.12 22.67 -6.37
C LYS A 377 22.33 21.51 -5.75
N LEU A 378 22.62 20.27 -6.15
CA LEU A 378 21.95 19.09 -5.61
C LEU A 378 22.53 18.76 -4.24
N ASP A 379 21.65 18.51 -3.27
CA ASP A 379 22.03 17.99 -1.95
C ASP A 379 22.59 16.55 -2.01
N CYS A 380 22.49 15.90 -3.17
CA CYS A 380 22.92 14.53 -3.38
C CYS A 380 23.99 14.43 -4.49
N SER A 381 25.05 13.64 -4.26
CA SER A 381 26.06 13.36 -5.28
C SER A 381 26.77 12.02 -5.05
N LEU A 382 27.52 11.53 -6.04
CA LEU A 382 28.30 10.29 -5.91
C LEU A 382 29.33 10.30 -4.76
N ALA A 383 29.77 11.47 -4.31
CA ALA A 383 30.74 11.61 -3.21
C ALA A 383 30.07 11.65 -1.82
N THR A 384 28.77 11.93 -1.77
CA THR A 384 28.00 11.97 -0.52
C THR A 384 27.80 10.58 0.07
N GLU A 385 27.53 10.51 1.36
CA GLU A 385 27.14 9.27 2.02
C GLU A 385 25.88 8.66 1.39
N GLU A 386 24.86 9.48 1.08
CA GLU A 386 23.66 9.03 0.37
C GLU A 386 23.97 8.37 -0.98
N GLY A 387 24.91 8.94 -1.75
CA GLY A 387 25.34 8.37 -3.02
C GLY A 387 26.03 7.03 -2.87
N LEU A 388 26.91 6.90 -1.87
CA LEU A 388 27.59 5.63 -1.60
C LEU A 388 26.60 4.56 -1.10
N CYS A 389 25.65 4.94 -0.23
CA CYS A 389 24.56 4.07 0.19
C CYS A 389 23.72 3.62 -0.99
N LEU A 390 23.29 4.53 -1.88
CA LEU A 390 22.51 4.20 -3.07
C LEU A 390 23.18 3.13 -3.91
N PHE A 391 24.45 3.31 -4.28
CA PHE A 391 25.15 2.37 -5.15
C PHE A 391 25.46 1.03 -4.48
N TYR A 392 25.70 1.02 -3.17
CA TYR A 392 25.80 -0.24 -2.44
C TYR A 392 24.47 -0.98 -2.41
N SER A 393 23.38 -0.27 -2.14
CA SER A 393 22.03 -0.83 -2.17
C SER A 393 21.66 -1.36 -3.56
N LEU A 394 21.99 -0.64 -4.63
CA LEU A 394 21.80 -1.12 -6.01
C LEU A 394 22.58 -2.42 -6.25
N LEU A 395 23.85 -2.48 -5.86
CA LEU A 395 24.66 -3.70 -5.98
C LEU A 395 24.00 -4.89 -5.26
N VAL A 396 23.57 -4.71 -4.01
CA VAL A 396 22.96 -5.77 -3.21
C VAL A 396 21.61 -6.18 -3.81
N VAL A 397 20.73 -5.24 -4.13
CA VAL A 397 19.39 -5.51 -4.68
C VAL A 397 19.48 -6.18 -6.05
N GLU A 398 20.38 -5.74 -6.92
CA GLU A 398 20.64 -6.41 -8.21
C GLU A 398 21.15 -7.85 -8.00
N SER A 399 22.03 -8.07 -7.02
CA SER A 399 22.57 -9.39 -6.72
C SER A 399 21.48 -10.36 -6.26
N VAL A 400 20.61 -9.93 -5.34
CA VAL A 400 19.52 -10.78 -4.82
C VAL A 400 18.39 -10.99 -5.83
N SER A 401 18.08 -9.98 -6.64
CA SER A 401 17.05 -10.08 -7.70
C SER A 401 17.43 -11.07 -8.79
N LYS A 402 18.73 -11.38 -8.95
CA LYS A 402 19.20 -12.46 -9.84
C LYS A 402 19.06 -13.87 -9.24
N VAL A 403 18.69 -13.99 -7.97
CA VAL A 403 18.50 -15.26 -7.27
C VAL A 403 17.01 -15.51 -7.06
N VAL A 404 16.32 -14.55 -6.43
CA VAL A 404 14.90 -14.60 -6.12
C VAL A 404 14.21 -13.47 -6.88
N ASP A 405 13.28 -13.83 -7.77
CA ASP A 405 12.51 -12.84 -8.51
C ASP A 405 11.01 -13.16 -8.47
N HIS A 406 10.45 -12.89 -7.31
CA HIS A 406 9.01 -12.91 -7.05
C HIS A 406 8.61 -11.55 -6.48
N GLN A 407 7.51 -10.99 -6.97
CA GLN A 407 7.06 -9.64 -6.58
C GLN A 407 6.90 -9.48 -5.05
N PRO A 408 6.28 -10.41 -4.30
CA PRO A 408 6.20 -10.28 -2.84
C PRO A 408 7.57 -10.30 -2.15
N ALA A 409 8.52 -11.09 -2.66
CA ALA A 409 9.88 -11.14 -2.12
C ALA A 409 10.62 -9.82 -2.36
N ARG A 410 10.45 -9.21 -3.56
CA ARG A 410 11.02 -7.89 -3.88
C ARG A 410 10.53 -6.82 -2.90
N GLU A 411 9.24 -6.79 -2.60
CA GLU A 411 8.66 -5.85 -1.62
C GLU A 411 9.29 -6.01 -0.23
N LEU A 412 9.50 -7.25 0.22
CA LEU A 412 10.16 -7.53 1.50
C LEU A 412 11.63 -7.10 1.50
N PHE A 413 12.36 -7.34 0.41
CA PHE A 413 13.75 -6.88 0.28
C PHE A 413 13.85 -5.34 0.27
N LEU A 414 12.89 -4.65 -0.33
CA LEU A 414 12.86 -3.18 -0.32
C LEU A 414 12.50 -2.63 1.07
N SER A 415 11.55 -3.24 1.77
CA SER A 415 11.21 -2.87 3.15
C SER A 415 12.42 -3.04 4.09
N ARG A 416 13.12 -4.18 4.00
CA ARG A 416 14.35 -4.42 4.78
C ARG A 416 15.52 -3.53 4.38
N LEU A 417 15.55 -3.06 3.13
CA LEU A 417 16.54 -2.09 2.70
C LEU A 417 16.33 -0.74 3.38
N GLN A 418 15.09 -0.26 3.46
CA GLN A 418 14.80 1.00 4.14
C GLN A 418 15.23 0.95 5.61
N GLU A 419 14.82 -0.10 6.33
CA GLU A 419 15.22 -0.33 7.72
C GLU A 419 16.75 -0.39 7.86
N ALA A 420 17.45 -1.03 6.92
CA ALA A 420 18.90 -1.09 6.94
C ALA A 420 19.57 0.28 6.73
N LEU A 421 19.02 1.11 5.83
CA LEU A 421 19.50 2.47 5.58
C LEU A 421 19.28 3.39 6.79
N GLU A 422 18.14 3.30 7.46
CA GLU A 422 17.90 4.02 8.72
C GLU A 422 18.92 3.62 9.80
N ASN A 423 19.23 2.31 9.88
CA ASN A 423 20.23 1.79 10.81
C ASN A 423 21.68 2.20 10.51
N THR A 424 21.99 2.75 9.32
CA THR A 424 23.30 3.37 9.08
C THR A 424 23.42 4.76 9.69
N GLY A 425 22.33 5.33 10.21
CA GLY A 425 22.26 6.69 10.74
C GLY A 425 21.66 7.71 9.79
N LEU A 426 21.10 7.29 8.65
CA LEU A 426 20.32 8.17 7.78
C LEU A 426 18.97 8.48 8.42
N GLU A 427 18.50 9.72 8.24
CA GLU A 427 17.14 10.09 8.63
C GLU A 427 16.11 9.32 7.79
N GLU A 428 14.89 9.17 8.31
CA GLU A 428 13.78 8.43 7.68
C GLU A 428 13.48 8.92 6.26
N ALA A 429 13.41 10.24 6.05
CA ALA A 429 13.08 10.81 4.74
C ALA A 429 14.15 10.51 3.66
N PRO A 430 15.47 10.73 3.89
CA PRO A 430 16.52 10.24 3.00
C PRO A 430 16.49 8.73 2.76
N ALA A 431 16.36 7.90 3.80
CA ALA A 431 16.34 6.44 3.67
C ALA A 431 15.17 5.96 2.79
N TYR A 432 13.99 6.54 3.00
CA TYR A 432 12.82 6.33 2.16
C TYR A 432 13.07 6.73 0.70
N ARG A 433 13.60 7.94 0.45
CA ARG A 433 13.92 8.41 -0.92
C ARG A 433 14.94 7.51 -1.63
N LEU A 434 15.97 7.06 -0.94
CA LEU A 434 16.96 6.14 -1.50
C LEU A 434 16.33 4.79 -1.85
N THR A 435 15.43 4.28 -1.01
CA THR A 435 14.72 3.03 -1.25
C THR A 435 13.81 3.14 -2.48
N GLN A 436 13.12 4.28 -2.65
CA GLN A 436 12.36 4.59 -3.87
C GLN A 436 13.26 4.64 -5.11
N LEU A 437 14.43 5.27 -5.04
CA LEU A 437 15.39 5.29 -6.15
C LEU A 437 15.87 3.89 -6.50
N VAL A 438 16.23 3.06 -5.52
CA VAL A 438 16.64 1.67 -5.75
C VAL A 438 15.53 0.88 -6.43
N ARG A 439 14.28 0.99 -5.96
CA ARG A 439 13.11 0.40 -6.63
C ARG A 439 13.03 0.83 -8.10
N ILE A 440 13.02 2.13 -8.35
CA ILE A 440 12.85 2.73 -9.69
C ILE A 440 13.98 2.33 -10.65
N LEU A 441 15.21 2.21 -10.15
CA LEU A 441 16.40 1.90 -10.94
C LEU A 441 16.60 0.39 -11.18
N THR A 442 16.02 -0.47 -10.34
CA THR A 442 16.15 -1.94 -10.43
C THR A 442 14.96 -2.65 -11.07
N ASP A 443 13.80 -1.99 -11.19
CA ASP A 443 12.54 -2.63 -11.61
C ASP A 443 12.64 -3.30 -12.99
N GLU A 444 13.39 -2.70 -13.93
CA GLU A 444 13.78 -3.32 -15.21
C GLU A 444 15.18 -2.84 -15.67
N PRO A 445 16.19 -3.73 -15.71
CA PRO A 445 17.54 -3.38 -16.15
C PRO A 445 17.54 -2.82 -17.58
N GLY A 446 18.05 -1.61 -17.75
CA GLY A 446 18.10 -0.94 -19.05
C GLY A 446 16.88 -0.07 -19.39
N ARG A 447 15.80 -0.09 -18.59
CA ARG A 447 14.67 0.82 -18.81
C ARG A 447 15.02 2.26 -18.49
N ALA A 448 15.79 2.51 -17.43
CA ALA A 448 16.35 3.84 -17.15
C ALA A 448 17.30 4.31 -18.28
N LEU A 449 18.06 3.38 -18.86
CA LEU A 449 18.96 3.63 -19.99
C LEU A 449 18.18 4.02 -21.26
N ALA A 450 17.08 3.32 -21.53
CA ALA A 450 16.17 3.58 -22.64
C ALA A 450 15.41 4.90 -22.43
N ALA A 451 14.94 5.17 -21.21
CA ALA A 451 14.23 6.38 -20.83
C ALA A 451 15.05 7.65 -21.12
N LEU A 452 16.37 7.64 -20.88
CA LEU A 452 17.21 8.78 -21.23
C LEU A 452 17.48 8.91 -22.74
N GLY A 453 17.19 7.87 -23.53
CA GLY A 453 17.45 7.82 -24.97
C GLY A 453 16.64 8.82 -25.79
N ASP A 454 15.39 9.08 -25.39
CA ASP A 454 14.45 9.96 -26.07
C ASP A 454 13.30 10.41 -25.13
N LEU A 455 12.55 11.45 -25.53
CA LEU A 455 11.48 12.03 -24.70
C LEU A 455 10.25 11.12 -24.55
N ALA A 456 9.94 10.28 -25.53
CA ALA A 456 8.78 9.39 -25.46
C ALA A 456 9.02 8.26 -24.45
N SER A 457 10.22 7.66 -24.49
CA SER A 457 10.66 6.69 -23.49
C SER A 457 10.73 7.32 -22.10
N PHE A 458 11.18 8.57 -21.99
CA PHE A 458 11.19 9.29 -20.71
C PHE A 458 9.77 9.53 -20.17
N ARG A 459 8.84 9.97 -21.03
CA ARG A 459 7.43 10.15 -20.65
C ARG A 459 6.82 8.86 -20.10
N SER A 460 6.95 7.75 -20.83
CA SER A 460 6.43 6.45 -20.40
C SER A 460 7.05 6.01 -19.07
N TYR A 461 8.30 6.41 -18.79
CA TYR A 461 8.95 6.15 -17.52
C TYR A 461 8.34 6.97 -16.36
N LEU A 462 7.97 8.23 -16.60
CA LEU A 462 7.37 9.12 -15.60
C LEU A 462 5.95 8.72 -15.19
N GLU A 463 5.17 8.14 -16.10
CA GLU A 463 3.78 7.71 -15.86
C GLU A 463 3.66 6.53 -14.86
N ARG A 464 4.79 5.98 -14.41
CA ARG A 464 4.83 4.86 -13.48
C ARG A 464 4.50 5.30 -12.04
N PRO A 465 3.68 4.52 -11.30
CA PRO A 465 3.29 4.85 -9.93
C PRO A 465 4.49 5.10 -8.99
N GLU A 466 5.56 4.32 -9.11
CA GLU A 466 6.74 4.46 -8.25
C GLU A 466 7.46 5.78 -8.52
N VAL A 467 7.51 6.22 -9.78
CA VAL A 467 8.16 7.47 -10.19
C VAL A 467 7.33 8.67 -9.76
N LEU A 468 6.01 8.63 -9.91
CA LEU A 468 5.10 9.65 -9.38
C LEU A 468 5.30 9.86 -7.88
N GLN A 469 5.38 8.75 -7.13
CA GLN A 469 5.59 8.77 -5.69
C GLN A 469 6.96 9.36 -5.33
N TYR A 470 8.01 8.98 -6.05
CA TYR A 470 9.34 9.56 -5.87
C TYR A 470 9.37 11.05 -6.18
N LEU A 471 8.76 11.49 -7.28
CA LEU A 471 8.66 12.91 -7.64
C LEU A 471 7.85 13.75 -6.65
N GLY A 472 7.15 13.12 -5.71
CA GLY A 472 6.34 13.81 -4.70
C GLY A 472 5.07 14.41 -5.30
N CYS A 473 4.46 13.71 -6.26
CA CYS A 473 3.30 14.24 -6.97
C CYS A 473 2.10 14.35 -6.02
N HIS A 474 1.45 15.52 -5.97
CA HIS A 474 0.30 15.75 -5.09
C HIS A 474 -0.67 16.78 -5.69
N TRP A 475 -1.96 16.66 -5.35
CA TRP A 475 -2.98 17.63 -5.73
C TRP A 475 -2.98 18.81 -4.77
N HIS A 476 -2.91 20.03 -5.31
CA HIS A 476 -3.11 21.26 -4.55
C HIS A 476 -3.74 22.33 -5.45
N SER A 477 -4.89 22.86 -5.03
CA SER A 477 -5.66 23.87 -5.78
C SER A 477 -5.94 23.45 -7.24
N ASP A 478 -6.45 22.22 -7.42
CA ASP A 478 -6.78 21.61 -8.72
C ASP A 478 -5.59 21.46 -9.70
N VAL A 479 -4.37 21.56 -9.22
CA VAL A 479 -3.13 21.32 -9.98
C VAL A 479 -2.39 20.11 -9.40
N PHE A 480 -1.88 19.25 -10.26
CA PHE A 480 -1.12 18.06 -9.89
C PHE A 480 0.38 18.36 -9.94
N TRP A 481 0.94 18.81 -8.81
CA TRP A 481 2.32 19.32 -8.72
C TRP A 481 3.34 18.20 -8.55
N PHE A 482 4.57 18.39 -9.03
CA PHE A 482 5.74 17.57 -8.69
C PHE A 482 6.93 18.43 -8.23
N VAL A 483 7.91 17.83 -7.54
CA VAL A 483 9.05 18.55 -6.93
C VAL A 483 10.22 18.65 -7.91
N LYS A 484 10.68 19.88 -8.20
CA LYS A 484 11.78 20.19 -9.13
C LYS A 484 13.07 19.44 -8.78
N GLU A 485 13.52 19.53 -7.53
CA GLU A 485 14.78 18.98 -7.06
C GLU A 485 14.80 17.46 -7.18
N ARG A 486 13.63 16.82 -7.02
CA ARG A 486 13.48 15.37 -7.19
C ARG A 486 13.59 14.95 -8.65
N LEU A 487 13.07 15.73 -9.60
CA LEU A 487 13.29 15.47 -11.03
C LEU A 487 14.78 15.59 -11.41
N GLN A 488 15.46 16.63 -10.92
CA GLN A 488 16.90 16.82 -11.17
C GLN A 488 17.73 15.67 -10.58
N ALA A 489 17.45 15.26 -9.34
CA ALA A 489 18.08 14.12 -8.68
C ALA A 489 17.81 12.80 -9.43
N LEU A 490 16.56 12.55 -9.87
CA LEU A 490 16.21 11.38 -10.66
C LEU A 490 17.08 11.27 -11.92
N LEU A 491 17.15 12.34 -12.70
CA LEU A 491 17.95 12.39 -13.92
C LEU A 491 19.43 12.15 -13.62
N TYR A 492 19.97 12.80 -12.58
CA TYR A 492 21.36 12.62 -12.14
C TYR A 492 21.68 11.15 -11.81
N TRP A 493 20.81 10.47 -11.06
CA TRP A 493 21.01 9.08 -10.68
C TRP A 493 20.82 8.11 -11.85
N MET A 494 19.79 8.30 -12.67
CA MET A 494 19.59 7.51 -13.90
C MET A 494 20.80 7.60 -14.82
N PHE A 495 21.36 8.79 -14.99
CA PHE A 495 22.56 9.01 -15.79
C PHE A 495 23.79 8.34 -15.16
N SER A 496 23.99 8.47 -13.86
CA SER A 496 25.12 7.88 -13.14
C SER A 496 25.11 6.35 -13.23
N VAL A 497 23.96 5.71 -13.00
CA VAL A 497 23.78 4.27 -13.18
C VAL A 497 24.00 3.86 -14.64
N SER A 498 23.49 4.65 -15.59
CA SER A 498 23.68 4.40 -17.02
C SER A 498 25.16 4.45 -17.46
N VAL A 499 25.97 5.30 -16.83
CA VAL A 499 27.43 5.33 -17.05
C VAL A 499 28.08 4.08 -16.45
N LEU A 500 27.68 3.68 -15.23
CA LEU A 500 28.18 2.47 -14.57
C LEU A 500 27.91 1.21 -15.41
N GLU A 501 26.67 1.03 -15.90
CA GLU A 501 26.26 -0.10 -16.75
C GLU A 501 27.12 -0.25 -18.01
N ARG A 502 27.56 0.87 -18.58
CA ARG A 502 28.40 0.86 -19.79
C ARG A 502 29.89 0.73 -19.51
N GLY A 503 30.35 1.08 -18.32
CA GLY A 503 31.69 0.75 -17.86
C GLY A 503 31.94 -0.76 -17.85
N LEU A 504 30.91 -1.55 -17.52
CA LEU A 504 30.96 -3.02 -17.51
C LEU A 504 31.16 -3.67 -18.90
N SER A 505 30.79 -2.99 -20.00
CA SER A 505 30.82 -3.56 -21.37
C SER A 505 32.08 -3.22 -22.19
N SER A 506 33.14 -2.74 -21.53
CA SER A 506 34.52 -2.62 -22.06
C SER A 506 34.68 -2.04 -23.48
N ASN A 507 34.01 -0.93 -23.82
CA ASN A 507 34.51 -0.01 -24.85
C ASN A 507 33.99 1.43 -24.71
N THR A 508 34.41 2.15 -23.67
CA THR A 508 34.09 3.58 -23.44
C THR A 508 34.64 4.53 -24.52
N ARG A 509 35.49 4.03 -25.42
CA ARG A 509 36.02 4.76 -26.59
C ARG A 509 35.20 4.54 -27.87
N ALA A 510 34.22 3.63 -27.86
CA ALA A 510 33.36 3.38 -29.01
C ALA A 510 32.49 4.61 -29.32
N TRP A 511 32.36 4.93 -30.60
CA TRP A 511 31.51 6.03 -31.10
C TRP A 511 30.06 5.96 -30.57
N GLY A 512 29.52 4.75 -30.40
CA GLY A 512 28.19 4.52 -29.82
C GLY A 512 28.03 5.05 -28.39
N TYR A 513 29.07 4.97 -27.55
CA TYR A 513 29.01 5.46 -26.17
C TYR A 513 28.84 6.99 -26.11
N ARG A 514 29.65 7.72 -26.89
CA ARG A 514 29.57 9.19 -26.97
C ARG A 514 28.24 9.66 -27.55
N ARG A 515 27.71 8.96 -28.56
CA ARG A 515 26.40 9.27 -29.16
C ARG A 515 25.29 9.15 -28.13
N SER A 516 25.29 8.10 -27.32
CA SER A 516 24.28 7.95 -26.27
C SER A 516 24.42 8.95 -25.13
N LEU A 517 25.64 9.28 -24.68
CA LEU A 517 25.83 10.36 -23.69
C LEU A 517 25.26 11.70 -24.19
N LEU A 518 25.44 12.00 -25.48
CA LEU A 518 24.88 13.20 -26.10
C LEU A 518 23.35 13.15 -26.15
N ALA A 519 22.76 12.00 -26.49
CA ALA A 519 21.32 11.81 -26.47
C ALA A 519 20.76 12.04 -25.06
N TRP A 520 21.37 11.44 -24.03
CA TRP A 520 20.95 11.61 -22.64
C TRP A 520 21.06 13.05 -22.16
N ALA A 521 22.17 13.73 -22.47
CA ALA A 521 22.33 15.16 -22.19
C ALA A 521 21.27 16.03 -22.89
N GLY A 522 20.88 15.65 -24.11
CA GLY A 522 19.81 16.31 -24.86
C GLY A 522 18.44 16.09 -24.23
N THR A 523 18.07 14.84 -23.94
CA THR A 523 16.79 14.46 -23.33
C THR A 523 16.63 15.10 -21.96
N ALA A 524 17.63 15.02 -21.09
CA ALA A 524 17.58 15.61 -19.75
C ALA A 524 17.43 17.14 -19.77
N ALA A 525 18.22 17.83 -20.62
CA ALA A 525 18.12 19.28 -20.75
C ALA A 525 16.75 19.72 -21.27
N ARG A 526 16.19 19.00 -22.25
CA ARG A 526 14.85 19.30 -22.78
C ARG A 526 13.77 18.99 -21.77
N ALA A 527 13.85 17.87 -21.05
CA ALA A 527 12.88 17.53 -20.02
C ALA A 527 12.82 18.58 -18.90
N LEU A 528 13.98 19.11 -18.48
CA LEU A 528 14.02 20.16 -17.45
C LEU A 528 13.46 21.50 -17.95
N ASP A 529 13.75 21.91 -19.19
CA ASP A 529 13.15 23.10 -19.82
C ASP A 529 11.62 22.95 -19.94
N LEU A 530 11.12 21.78 -20.35
CA LEU A 530 9.69 21.51 -20.42
C LEU A 530 9.02 21.50 -19.05
N ALA A 531 9.68 20.96 -18.02
CA ALA A 531 9.20 20.98 -16.64
C ALA A 531 9.08 22.40 -16.06
N GLU A 532 10.04 23.27 -16.38
CA GLU A 532 10.00 24.68 -15.98
C GLU A 532 8.87 25.43 -16.69
N ARG A 533 8.71 25.21 -18.01
CA ARG A 533 7.62 25.82 -18.80
C ARG A 533 6.23 25.33 -18.40
N SER A 534 6.10 24.09 -17.94
CA SER A 534 4.83 23.56 -17.43
C SER A 534 4.48 24.13 -16.05
N GLY A 535 5.38 24.91 -15.44
CA GLY A 535 5.23 25.40 -14.08
C GLY A 535 5.21 24.27 -13.05
N TYR A 536 5.84 23.13 -13.35
CA TYR A 536 5.83 21.92 -12.53
C TYR A 536 4.44 21.30 -12.29
N ASP A 537 3.45 21.63 -13.13
CA ASP A 537 2.23 20.84 -13.29
C ASP A 537 2.58 19.56 -14.06
N PHE A 538 2.34 18.41 -13.43
CA PHE A 538 2.71 17.10 -13.94
C PHE A 538 1.92 16.72 -15.20
N ASN A 539 0.62 17.07 -15.28
CA ASN A 539 -0.19 16.75 -16.46
C ASN A 539 0.29 17.56 -17.66
N ARG A 540 0.47 18.88 -17.48
CA ARG A 540 1.03 19.75 -18.52
C ARG A 540 2.44 19.34 -18.94
N PHE A 541 3.24 18.85 -17.99
CA PHE A 541 4.58 18.34 -18.27
C PHE A 541 4.53 17.09 -19.18
N LEU A 542 3.65 16.12 -18.89
CA LEU A 542 3.48 14.94 -19.74
C LEU A 542 2.99 15.30 -21.15
N ASP A 543 2.06 16.25 -21.26
CA ASP A 543 1.57 16.75 -22.55
C ASP A 543 2.72 17.40 -23.35
N ALA A 544 3.51 18.26 -22.70
CA ALA A 544 4.66 18.90 -23.32
C ALA A 544 5.75 17.89 -23.77
N LEU A 545 5.92 16.77 -23.04
CA LEU A 545 6.80 15.68 -23.46
C LEU A 545 6.27 14.91 -24.68
N ALA A 546 4.95 14.90 -24.90
CA ALA A 546 4.30 14.20 -26.00
C ALA A 546 4.37 14.95 -27.34
N GLU A 547 4.27 16.27 -27.30
CA GLU A 547 4.02 17.09 -28.50
C GLU A 547 5.29 17.42 -29.32
N GLY A 548 6.49 17.20 -28.79
CA GLY A 548 7.70 17.67 -29.46
C GLY A 548 7.72 19.21 -29.62
N PRO A 549 8.69 19.79 -30.35
CA PRO A 549 9.10 21.19 -30.18
C PRO A 549 8.13 22.32 -30.59
N GLU A 550 6.85 22.09 -30.86
CA GLU A 550 6.01 23.09 -31.56
C GLU A 550 4.96 23.88 -30.76
N LEU A 551 4.74 23.65 -29.45
CA LEU A 551 3.55 24.24 -28.79
C LEU A 551 3.75 25.35 -27.75
N PHE A 552 4.97 25.85 -27.51
CA PHE A 552 5.16 26.95 -26.54
C PHE A 552 5.90 28.16 -27.11
N SER A 553 5.41 28.65 -28.26
CA SER A 553 5.61 30.05 -28.67
C SER A 553 4.26 30.77 -28.65
N GLN A 554 3.85 31.23 -27.47
CA GLN A 554 2.94 32.37 -27.30
C GLN A 554 3.13 32.96 -25.91
#